data_AF-A0A293LEB6-F1
#
_entry.id   AF-A0A293LEB6-F1
#
_cell.length_a   1.000
_cell.length_b   1.000
_cell.length_c   1.000
_cell.angle_alpha   90.00
_cell.angle_beta   90.00
_cell.angle_gamma   90.00
#
_symmetry.space_group_name_H-M   'P 1'
#
loop_
_entity.id
_entity.type
_entity.pdbx_description
1 polymer ?
#
loop_
_entity_poly.entity_id
_entity_poly.type
_entity_poly.pdbx_seq_one_letter_code
_entity_poly.pdbx_strand_id
1 'polypeptide(L)'
;MHKSPASMARGSDLAPHTAREKPRRREWPVGSAMTSMTRGTRPLDATRRLKIHGRKVAGVEECRYKKEPWSECDNTTNTQKRKLVLKRGSGSCDPTKELTRRCKKACRYEKGAWNACDAATNTRRRTDKLKPKSDQSCEATRTITKKCKSMSTGCRYNRNTQWSECDAKTNTRNKVMRLISGAPSECEASKTITKPCRAAGRGGGRKNKQGEEDADED
;
A
#
# COMPACT_ATOMS: atom_id res chain seq x y z
N MET A 1 -70.45 19.43 41.85
CA MET A 1 -70.22 19.47 40.38
C MET A 1 -69.09 20.46 40.17
N HIS A 2 -67.87 20.11 39.76
CA HIS A 2 -67.45 19.36 38.58
C HIS A 2 -66.09 18.70 38.86
N LYS A 3 -65.94 17.42 38.51
CA LYS A 3 -64.66 16.70 38.48
C LYS A 3 -64.13 16.75 37.04
N SER A 4 -62.89 17.18 36.87
CA SER A 4 -62.13 17.08 35.61
C SER A 4 -61.69 15.63 35.35
N PRO A 5 -61.67 15.15 34.10
CA PRO A 5 -61.03 13.89 33.75
C PRO A 5 -59.57 14.11 33.32
N ALA A 6 -58.69 13.25 33.83
CA ALA A 6 -57.31 13.10 33.37
C ALA A 6 -57.24 12.07 32.24
N SER A 7 -56.52 12.41 31.16
CA SER A 7 -56.21 11.51 30.05
C SER A 7 -54.86 11.91 29.46
N MET A 8 -53.85 11.03 29.55
CA MET A 8 -52.69 10.87 28.65
C MET A 8 -52.05 9.49 28.94
N ALA A 9 -52.17 8.51 28.03
CA ALA A 9 -51.21 8.15 26.97
C ALA A 9 -49.94 7.45 27.54
N ARG A 10 -49.92 6.11 27.59
CA ARG A 10 -49.35 5.14 26.60
C ARG A 10 -47.82 5.22 26.49
N GLY A 11 -47.18 4.17 27.01
CA GLY A 11 -45.75 3.92 26.92
C GLY A 11 -45.30 3.55 25.52
N SER A 12 -44.01 3.83 25.27
CA SER A 12 -43.29 3.44 24.08
C SER A 12 -42.02 2.73 24.50
N ASP A 13 -41.92 1.48 24.05
CA ASP A 13 -40.84 0.53 24.22
C ASP A 13 -39.44 1.07 23.88
N LEU A 14 -38.50 0.74 24.77
CA LEU A 14 -37.06 0.85 24.55
C LEU A 14 -36.60 -0.33 23.67
N ALA A 15 -36.17 -0.04 22.45
CA ALA A 15 -35.46 -1.00 21.60
C ALA A 15 -33.96 -1.07 21.97
N PRO A 16 -33.34 -2.27 21.99
CA PRO A 16 -31.93 -2.43 22.34
C PRO A 16 -30.98 -2.13 21.16
N HIS A 17 -29.87 -1.46 21.47
CA HIS A 17 -28.77 -1.19 20.55
C HIS A 17 -28.02 -2.48 20.15
N THR A 18 -28.13 -2.88 18.90
CA THR A 18 -27.30 -3.97 18.34
C THR A 18 -25.87 -3.49 18.09
N ALA A 19 -24.91 -4.26 18.61
CA ALA A 19 -23.47 -4.08 18.46
C ALA A 19 -23.02 -4.13 16.99
N ARG A 20 -22.16 -3.18 16.60
CA ARG A 20 -21.61 -3.05 15.25
C ARG A 20 -20.32 -3.87 15.13
N GLU A 21 -20.37 -4.98 14.41
CA GLU A 21 -19.21 -5.79 14.06
C GLU A 21 -18.17 -5.00 13.22
N LYS A 22 -16.88 -5.22 13.52
CA LYS A 22 -15.73 -4.68 12.78
C LYS A 22 -15.49 -5.49 11.51
N PRO A 23 -15.33 -4.87 10.31
CA PRO A 23 -14.96 -5.63 9.13
C PRO A 23 -13.46 -6.00 9.14
N ARG A 24 -13.21 -7.29 8.94
CA ARG A 24 -11.90 -7.93 8.74
C ARG A 24 -11.12 -7.27 7.59
N ARG A 25 -9.83 -6.98 7.83
CA ARG A 25 -8.82 -6.64 6.82
C ARG A 25 -8.80 -7.73 5.75
N ARG A 26 -9.06 -7.38 4.48
CA ARG A 26 -8.71 -8.21 3.34
C ARG A 26 -7.36 -7.75 2.80
N GLU A 27 -6.45 -8.70 2.71
CA GLU A 27 -5.16 -8.56 2.05
C GLU A 27 -5.36 -8.41 0.54
N TRP A 28 -4.51 -7.59 -0.09
CA TRP A 28 -4.54 -7.33 -1.51
C TRP A 28 -3.51 -8.21 -2.23
N PRO A 29 -3.87 -8.87 -3.35
CA PRO A 29 -2.90 -9.56 -4.18
C PRO A 29 -2.05 -8.53 -4.96
N VAL A 30 -0.74 -8.77 -4.95
CA VAL A 30 0.26 -7.99 -5.68
C VAL A 30 0.24 -8.46 -7.13
N GLY A 31 -0.22 -7.62 -8.04
CA GLY A 31 -0.21 -7.87 -9.49
C GLY A 31 0.15 -6.61 -10.24
N SER A 32 1.45 -6.40 -10.46
CA SER A 32 1.97 -5.29 -11.27
C SER A 32 2.14 -5.74 -12.72
N ALA A 33 1.37 -5.13 -13.62
CA ALA A 33 1.67 -5.07 -15.04
C ALA A 33 2.83 -4.10 -15.28
N MET A 34 3.81 -4.52 -16.07
CA MET A 34 4.96 -3.72 -16.47
C MET A 34 4.65 -3.01 -17.78
N THR A 35 4.58 -1.68 -17.75
CA THR A 35 4.53 -0.82 -18.94
C THR A 35 5.94 -0.40 -19.30
N SER A 36 6.33 -0.67 -20.54
CA SER A 36 7.60 -0.26 -21.15
C SER A 36 7.64 1.25 -21.34
N MET A 37 8.63 1.91 -20.72
CA MET A 37 9.05 3.26 -21.06
C MET A 37 10.54 3.23 -21.42
N THR A 38 10.83 3.67 -22.63
CA THR A 38 12.15 3.89 -23.21
C THR A 38 12.93 4.90 -22.36
N ARG A 39 14.09 4.49 -21.85
CA ARG A 39 14.99 5.35 -21.08
C ARG A 39 16.00 5.98 -22.03
N GLY A 40 15.96 7.31 -22.12
CA GLY A 40 17.01 8.11 -22.73
C GLY A 40 18.36 7.84 -22.06
N THR A 41 19.35 7.61 -22.90
CA THR A 41 20.77 7.48 -22.57
C THR A 41 21.27 8.76 -21.91
N ARG A 42 21.65 8.66 -20.63
CA ARG A 42 22.42 9.70 -19.93
C ARG A 42 23.91 9.34 -19.99
N PRO A 43 24.82 10.33 -20.06
CA PRO A 43 26.26 10.08 -20.18
C PRO A 43 26.78 9.31 -18.97
N LEU A 44 27.67 8.36 -19.22
CA LEU A 44 28.39 7.59 -18.21
C LEU A 44 29.45 8.47 -17.56
N ASP A 45 29.08 9.17 -16.49
CA ASP A 45 30.06 9.75 -15.58
C ASP A 45 30.64 8.63 -14.72
N ALA A 46 31.83 8.19 -15.11
CA ALA A 46 32.54 7.06 -14.54
C ALA A 46 33.18 7.42 -13.18
N THR A 47 32.38 7.62 -12.14
CA THR A 47 32.84 7.49 -10.75
C THR A 47 32.35 6.19 -10.16
N ARG A 48 33.04 5.14 -10.58
CA ARG A 48 32.95 3.78 -10.04
C ARG A 48 33.22 3.82 -8.54
N ARG A 49 32.15 3.84 -7.72
CA ARG A 49 32.22 3.53 -6.28
C ARG A 49 32.68 2.08 -6.17
N LEU A 50 33.99 1.88 -6.10
CA LEU A 50 34.60 0.61 -5.73
C LEU A 50 34.04 0.21 -4.36
N LYS A 51 33.14 -0.78 -4.37
CA LYS A 51 32.78 -1.51 -3.17
C LYS A 51 33.92 -2.49 -2.90
N ILE A 52 35.01 -1.95 -2.36
CA ILE A 52 36.15 -2.72 -1.90
C ILE A 52 35.62 -3.59 -0.75
N HIS A 53 35.34 -4.85 -1.05
CA HIS A 53 35.32 -5.88 -0.02
C HIS A 53 36.76 -5.98 0.44
N GLY A 54 37.04 -5.46 1.64
CA GLY A 54 38.37 -5.36 2.21
C GLY A 54 39.11 -6.69 2.10
N ARG A 55 40.18 -6.68 1.31
CA ARG A 55 41.21 -7.72 1.29
C ARG A 55 41.80 -7.73 2.71
N LYS A 56 41.50 -8.77 3.49
CA LYS A 56 42.10 -8.94 4.82
C LYS A 56 43.62 -9.08 4.64
N VAL A 57 44.35 -8.02 4.95
CA VAL A 57 45.79 -8.10 5.20
C VAL A 57 45.92 -8.77 6.57
N ALA A 58 46.36 -10.02 6.59
CA ALA A 58 46.69 -10.71 7.82
C ALA A 58 47.90 -9.99 8.45
N GLY A 59 47.71 -9.39 9.63
CA GLY A 59 48.81 -8.82 10.43
C GLY A 59 48.68 -7.35 10.85
N VAL A 60 47.68 -6.60 10.37
CA VAL A 60 47.34 -5.29 10.97
C VAL A 60 46.05 -5.48 11.74
N GLU A 61 46.11 -5.42 13.07
CA GLU A 61 44.93 -5.44 13.94
C GLU A 61 44.02 -4.26 13.58
N GLU A 62 43.11 -4.47 12.64
CA GLU A 62 42.17 -3.46 12.18
C GLU A 62 41.29 -3.03 13.37
N CYS A 63 41.39 -1.77 13.78
CA CYS A 63 40.59 -1.24 14.88
C CYS A 63 39.08 -1.41 14.59
N ARG A 64 38.41 -2.27 15.34
CA ARG A 64 36.97 -2.54 15.20
C ARG A 64 36.19 -1.79 16.26
N TYR A 65 35.24 -0.96 15.82
CA TYR A 65 34.42 -0.13 16.70
C TYR A 65 32.95 -0.55 16.67
N LYS A 66 32.30 -0.53 17.84
CA LYS A 66 30.83 -0.59 17.99
C LYS A 66 30.24 0.78 17.70
N LYS A 67 29.21 0.82 16.86
CA LYS A 67 28.45 2.03 16.55
C LYS A 67 27.32 2.18 17.55
N GLU A 68 27.37 3.20 18.39
CA GLU A 68 26.22 3.61 19.21
C GLU A 68 25.15 4.30 18.33
N PRO A 69 23.89 4.39 18.80
CA PRO A 69 22.85 5.14 18.12
C PRO A 69 23.26 6.61 17.97
N TRP A 70 22.69 7.26 16.96
CA TRP A 70 22.87 8.70 16.79
C TRP A 70 22.16 9.46 17.91
N SER A 71 22.80 10.52 18.39
CA SER A 71 22.15 11.50 19.27
C SER A 71 20.94 12.13 18.59
N GLU A 72 20.11 12.79 19.40
CA GLU A 72 19.12 13.72 18.87
C GLU A 72 19.81 14.80 18.03
N CYS A 73 19.04 15.37 17.10
CA CYS A 73 19.53 16.45 16.25
C CYS A 73 19.65 17.73 17.07
N ASP A 74 20.83 18.35 17.03
CA ASP A 74 20.99 19.71 17.49
C ASP A 74 20.39 20.66 16.44
N ASN A 75 19.31 21.35 16.81
CA ASN A 75 18.60 22.28 15.92
C ASN A 75 19.41 23.55 15.61
N THR A 76 20.39 23.90 16.45
CA THR A 76 21.21 25.10 16.25
C THR A 76 22.28 24.90 15.19
N THR A 77 22.94 23.74 15.21
CA THR A 77 24.04 23.41 14.28
C THR A 77 23.59 22.50 13.12
N ASN A 78 22.36 21.99 13.16
CA ASN A 78 21.83 20.96 12.25
C ASN A 78 22.75 19.73 12.14
N THR A 79 23.40 19.37 13.26
CA THR A 79 24.27 18.19 13.33
C THR A 79 23.83 17.22 14.41
N GLN A 80 24.17 15.95 14.20
CA GLN A 80 23.99 14.89 15.18
C GLN A 80 25.30 14.11 15.29
N LYS A 81 25.60 13.69 16.52
CA LYS A 81 26.85 13.00 16.85
C LYS A 81 26.55 11.54 17.21
N ARG A 82 27.52 10.66 16.99
CA ARG A 82 27.50 9.32 17.58
C ARG A 82 28.89 8.94 18.04
N LYS A 83 28.95 8.09 19.07
CA LYS A 83 30.19 7.53 19.57
C LYS A 83 30.46 6.17 18.95
N LEU A 84 31.71 5.95 18.58
CA LEU A 84 32.28 4.67 18.17
C LEU A 84 33.15 4.18 19.32
N VAL A 85 32.71 3.12 20.00
CA VAL A 85 33.45 2.53 21.12
C VAL A 85 34.31 1.39 20.61
N LEU A 86 35.60 1.39 20.92
CA LEU A 86 36.52 0.34 20.49
C LEU A 86 36.07 -1.02 21.08
N LYS A 87 35.93 -2.03 20.22
CA LYS A 87 35.62 -3.41 20.61
C LYS A 87 36.84 -4.32 20.55
N ARG A 88 37.73 -4.09 19.59
CA ARG A 88 38.96 -4.86 19.37
C ARG A 88 39.98 -3.99 18.65
N GLY A 89 41.22 -4.00 19.12
CA GLY A 89 42.34 -3.28 18.51
C GLY A 89 43.56 -3.31 19.45
N SER A 90 44.71 -2.91 18.92
CA SER A 90 45.94 -2.67 19.70
C SER A 90 45.84 -1.37 20.51
N GLY A 91 46.77 -1.15 21.45
CA GLY A 91 46.87 0.11 22.23
C GLY A 91 47.15 1.36 21.39
N SER A 92 47.37 1.22 20.09
CA SER A 92 47.48 2.32 19.12
C SER A 92 46.14 2.82 18.57
N CYS A 93 45.03 2.13 18.88
CA CYS A 93 43.68 2.53 18.47
C CYS A 93 43.06 3.46 19.51
N ASP A 94 42.47 4.57 19.08
CA ASP A 94 41.71 5.44 19.99
C ASP A 94 40.57 4.64 20.65
N PRO A 95 40.36 4.77 21.97
CA PRO A 95 39.31 4.03 22.67
C PRO A 95 37.90 4.47 22.26
N THR A 96 37.73 5.75 21.90
CA THR A 96 36.45 6.32 21.46
C THR A 96 36.66 7.28 20.29
N LYS A 97 35.85 7.15 19.24
CA LYS A 97 35.80 8.11 18.12
C LYS A 97 34.43 8.75 18.02
N GLU A 98 34.37 10.06 17.81
CA GLU A 98 33.11 10.77 17.56
C GLU A 98 32.90 11.00 16.06
N LEU A 99 31.72 10.63 15.56
CA LEU A 99 31.30 10.93 14.19
C LEU A 99 30.20 11.96 14.23
N THR A 100 30.38 13.01 13.42
CA THR A 100 29.36 14.04 13.20
C THR A 100 28.77 13.89 11.81
N ARG A 101 27.45 14.05 11.69
CA ARG A 101 26.79 14.20 10.39
C ARG A 101 25.70 15.26 10.46
N ARG A 102 25.29 15.77 9.30
CA ARG A 102 24.10 16.62 9.21
C ARG A 102 22.84 15.84 9.60
N CYS A 103 21.95 16.52 10.29
CA CYS A 103 20.65 15.97 10.63
C CYS A 103 19.86 15.64 9.37
N LYS A 104 19.07 14.58 9.44
CA LYS A 104 18.07 14.34 8.40
C LYS A 104 16.94 15.36 8.60
N LYS A 105 16.82 16.33 7.68
CA LYS A 105 15.69 17.25 7.67
C LYS A 105 14.40 16.44 7.57
N ALA A 106 13.66 16.35 8.66
CA ALA A 106 12.49 15.50 8.75
C ALA A 106 11.30 16.38 9.12
N CYS A 107 10.70 17.02 8.12
CA CYS A 107 9.44 17.71 8.27
C CYS A 107 8.35 16.68 8.62
N ARG A 108 8.00 16.58 9.91
CA ARG A 108 6.98 15.67 10.40
C ARG A 108 5.68 16.45 10.54
N TYR A 109 4.64 16.00 9.85
CA TYR A 109 3.35 16.65 9.89
C TYR A 109 2.30 15.81 10.62
N GLU A 110 1.44 16.47 11.37
CA GLU A 110 0.18 15.95 11.87
C GLU A 110 -0.88 16.05 10.76
N LYS A 111 -1.56 14.94 10.50
CA LYS A 111 -2.51 14.85 9.38
C LYS A 111 -3.85 15.44 9.80
N GLY A 112 -4.34 16.43 9.05
CA GLY A 112 -5.69 16.94 9.22
C GLY A 112 -6.76 16.00 8.65
N ALA A 113 -8.02 16.37 8.89
CA ALA A 113 -9.17 15.73 8.28
C ALA A 113 -9.24 16.04 6.78
N TRP A 114 -9.77 15.09 5.99
CA TRP A 114 -10.10 15.35 4.59
C TRP A 114 -11.38 16.17 4.50
N ASN A 115 -11.38 17.22 3.70
CA ASN A 115 -12.59 17.93 3.33
C ASN A 115 -13.51 17.04 2.49
N ALA A 116 -14.76 17.46 2.35
CA ALA A 116 -15.71 16.87 1.41
C ALA A 116 -15.14 16.88 -0.02
N CYS A 117 -15.63 15.97 -0.85
CA CYS A 117 -15.28 15.96 -2.26
C CYS A 117 -15.92 17.16 -2.95
N ASP A 118 -15.12 17.96 -3.63
CA ASP A 118 -15.61 18.98 -4.54
C ASP A 118 -16.17 18.30 -5.80
N ALA A 119 -17.45 18.52 -6.08
CA ALA A 119 -18.15 17.93 -7.21
C ALA A 119 -17.64 18.45 -8.56
N ALA A 120 -17.19 19.71 -8.63
CA ALA A 120 -16.72 20.32 -9.88
C ALA A 120 -15.36 19.75 -10.30
N THR A 121 -14.44 19.60 -9.35
CA THR A 121 -13.07 19.15 -9.62
C THR A 121 -12.84 17.66 -9.35
N ASN A 122 -13.81 16.97 -8.73
CA ASN A 122 -13.70 15.59 -8.24
C ASN A 122 -12.45 15.40 -7.35
N THR A 123 -12.10 16.42 -6.57
CA THR A 123 -10.94 16.42 -5.67
C THR A 123 -11.34 16.75 -4.23
N ARG A 124 -10.53 16.28 -3.29
CA ARG A 124 -10.63 16.65 -1.87
C ARG A 124 -9.26 17.08 -1.37
N ARG A 125 -9.27 18.00 -0.42
CA ARG A 125 -8.06 18.58 0.18
C ARG A 125 -8.01 18.25 1.66
N ARG A 126 -6.81 18.14 2.21
CA ARG A 126 -6.56 18.19 3.65
C ARG A 126 -5.37 19.08 3.94
N THR A 127 -5.36 19.70 5.12
CA THR A 127 -4.25 20.51 5.59
C THR A 127 -3.54 19.76 6.72
N ASP A 128 -2.25 19.48 6.53
CA ASP A 128 -1.40 18.86 7.55
C ASP A 128 -0.59 19.97 8.27
N LYS A 129 -0.49 19.92 9.61
CA LYS A 129 0.25 20.89 10.43
C LYS A 129 1.63 20.36 10.84
N LEU A 130 2.66 21.20 10.89
CA LEU A 130 4.01 20.79 11.28
C LEU A 130 4.06 20.44 12.77
N LYS A 131 4.73 19.34 13.13
CA LYS A 131 4.96 18.95 14.52
C LYS A 131 6.11 19.74 15.13
N PRO A 132 6.07 20.05 16.44
CA PRO A 132 7.10 20.85 17.12
C PRO A 132 8.50 20.22 17.12
N LYS A 133 8.60 18.89 16.98
CA LYS A 133 9.88 18.16 16.86
C LYS A 133 10.47 18.15 15.44
N SER A 134 9.97 18.99 14.53
CA SER A 134 10.45 19.09 13.15
C SER A 134 11.39 20.26 13.00
N ASP A 135 12.19 20.26 11.93
CA ASP A 135 13.04 21.40 11.60
C ASP A 135 12.19 22.67 11.37
N GLN A 136 12.64 23.80 11.92
CA GLN A 136 11.98 25.10 11.76
C GLN A 136 12.04 25.63 10.32
N SER A 137 12.92 25.08 9.48
CA SER A 137 12.97 25.40 8.05
C SER A 137 11.81 24.81 7.23
N CYS A 138 10.98 23.95 7.84
CA CYS A 138 9.85 23.32 7.17
C CYS A 138 8.64 24.25 7.13
N GLU A 139 7.81 24.13 6.09
CA GLU A 139 6.54 24.85 6.03
C GLU A 139 5.65 24.48 7.24
N ALA A 140 5.10 25.49 7.92
CA ALA A 140 4.27 25.30 9.11
C ALA A 140 3.00 24.48 8.82
N THR A 141 2.46 24.59 7.61
CA THR A 141 1.33 23.80 7.13
C THR A 141 1.53 23.42 5.68
N ARG A 142 1.06 22.23 5.29
CA ARG A 142 1.02 21.82 3.89
C ARG A 142 -0.38 21.35 3.50
N THR A 143 -0.79 21.65 2.29
CA THR A 143 -2.07 21.19 1.74
C THR A 143 -1.84 20.02 0.80
N ILE A 144 -2.55 18.91 1.03
CA ILE A 144 -2.51 17.74 0.16
C ILE A 144 -3.84 17.62 -0.55
N THR A 145 -3.79 17.63 -1.88
CA THR A 145 -4.94 17.40 -2.76
C THR A 145 -4.91 15.96 -3.26
N LYS A 146 -6.07 15.29 -3.23
CA LYS A 146 -6.26 13.98 -3.86
C LYS A 146 -7.56 13.96 -4.64
N LYS A 147 -7.57 13.21 -5.75
CA LYS A 147 -8.83 12.85 -6.41
C LYS A 147 -9.71 12.07 -5.44
N CYS A 148 -11.00 12.36 -5.47
CA CYS A 148 -11.94 11.55 -4.73
C CYS A 148 -12.00 10.15 -5.33
N LYS A 149 -12.47 9.19 -4.53
CA LYS A 149 -12.94 7.93 -5.11
C LYS A 149 -14.10 8.37 -6.00
N SER A 150 -14.00 8.26 -7.33
CA SER A 150 -15.14 8.61 -8.17
C SER A 150 -16.31 7.79 -7.64
N MET A 151 -17.42 8.46 -7.34
CA MET A 151 -18.69 7.80 -7.57
C MET A 151 -18.63 7.51 -9.06
N SER A 152 -18.31 6.26 -9.41
CA SER A 152 -18.03 5.83 -10.78
C SER A 152 -19.07 6.47 -11.68
N THR A 153 -18.66 7.44 -12.50
CA THR A 153 -19.48 8.11 -13.51
C THR A 153 -19.77 7.17 -14.69
N GLY A 154 -19.95 5.89 -14.38
CA GLY A 154 -20.10 4.80 -15.32
C GLY A 154 -20.67 3.59 -14.61
N CYS A 155 -21.45 2.82 -15.36
CA CYS A 155 -22.21 1.67 -14.87
C CYS A 155 -21.29 0.59 -14.31
N ARG A 156 -21.30 0.41 -12.99
CA ARG A 156 -20.53 -0.62 -12.31
C ARG A 156 -21.43 -1.79 -11.99
N TYR A 157 -21.17 -2.92 -12.62
CA TYR A 157 -21.90 -4.17 -12.41
C TYR A 157 -21.13 -5.14 -11.50
N ASN A 158 -21.84 -6.00 -10.78
CA ASN A 158 -21.27 -7.03 -9.93
C ASN A 158 -20.65 -8.16 -10.76
N ARG A 159 -19.33 -8.09 -10.96
CA ARG A 159 -18.55 -9.10 -11.69
C ARG A 159 -18.35 -10.40 -10.91
N ASN A 160 -18.72 -10.46 -9.64
CA ASN A 160 -18.47 -11.64 -8.80
C ASN A 160 -19.66 -12.61 -8.79
N THR A 161 -20.66 -12.41 -9.64
CA THR A 161 -21.76 -13.37 -9.82
C THR A 161 -21.26 -14.67 -10.44
N GLN A 162 -21.85 -15.79 -10.03
CA GLN A 162 -21.52 -17.10 -10.55
C GLN A 162 -22.04 -17.24 -11.99
N TRP A 163 -21.35 -18.05 -12.80
CA TRP A 163 -21.89 -18.46 -14.09
C TRP A 163 -23.02 -19.46 -13.86
N SER A 164 -24.01 -19.45 -14.74
CA SER A 164 -24.98 -20.54 -14.81
C SER A 164 -24.28 -21.86 -15.14
N GLU A 165 -25.02 -22.94 -14.95
CA GLU A 165 -24.66 -24.24 -15.51
C GLU A 165 -24.59 -24.17 -17.05
N CYS A 166 -23.89 -25.14 -17.63
CA CYS A 166 -23.76 -25.28 -19.07
C CYS A 166 -25.06 -25.83 -19.64
N ASP A 167 -25.63 -25.15 -20.63
CA ASP A 167 -26.75 -25.67 -21.39
C ASP A 167 -26.23 -26.70 -22.42
N ALA A 168 -26.70 -27.95 -22.29
CA ALA A 168 -26.27 -29.06 -23.15
C ALA A 168 -26.66 -28.88 -24.62
N LYS A 169 -27.72 -28.13 -24.93
CA LYS A 169 -28.21 -27.91 -26.30
C LYS A 169 -27.41 -26.84 -27.02
N THR A 170 -27.09 -25.76 -26.31
CA THR A 170 -26.41 -24.60 -26.92
C THR A 170 -24.91 -24.58 -26.68
N ASN A 171 -24.40 -25.44 -25.77
CA ASN A 171 -23.01 -25.46 -25.32
C ASN A 171 -22.54 -24.08 -24.82
N THR A 172 -23.46 -23.33 -24.20
CA THR A 172 -23.18 -22.00 -23.63
C THR A 172 -23.60 -21.92 -22.17
N ARG A 173 -23.03 -20.93 -21.48
CA ARG A 173 -23.41 -20.54 -20.13
C ARG A 173 -23.52 -19.03 -20.03
N ASN A 174 -24.40 -18.58 -19.15
CA ASN A 174 -24.73 -17.18 -18.98
C ASN A 174 -24.24 -16.67 -17.63
N LYS A 175 -23.90 -15.39 -17.56
CA LYS A 175 -23.59 -14.70 -16.32
C LYS A 175 -24.34 -13.39 -16.27
N VAL A 176 -25.29 -13.32 -15.34
CA VAL A 176 -26.06 -12.12 -15.06
C VAL A 176 -25.32 -11.32 -13.99
N MET A 177 -24.97 -10.07 -14.32
CA MET A 177 -24.31 -9.14 -13.42
C MET A 177 -25.26 -8.01 -13.08
N ARG A 178 -25.65 -7.89 -11.80
CA ARG A 178 -26.53 -6.82 -11.32
C ARG A 178 -25.77 -5.50 -11.16
N LEU A 179 -26.42 -4.37 -11.42
CA LEU A 179 -25.85 -3.04 -11.22
C LEU A 179 -25.57 -2.79 -9.73
N ILE A 180 -24.36 -2.31 -9.42
CA ILE A 180 -23.93 -1.89 -8.08
C ILE A 180 -24.03 -0.37 -7.95
N SER A 181 -23.60 0.37 -8.96
CA SER A 181 -23.66 1.84 -8.98
C SER A 181 -23.72 2.37 -10.41
N GLY A 182 -24.58 3.37 -10.64
CA GLY A 182 -24.81 4.03 -11.93
C GLY A 182 -26.20 4.65 -11.95
N ALA A 183 -26.46 5.59 -12.87
CA ALA A 183 -27.79 6.16 -13.04
C ALA A 183 -28.70 5.14 -13.74
N PRO A 184 -29.92 4.87 -13.25
CA PRO A 184 -30.83 3.89 -13.89
C PRO A 184 -31.30 4.33 -15.29
N SER A 185 -31.16 5.62 -15.63
CA SER A 185 -31.43 6.17 -16.96
C SER A 185 -30.32 5.87 -17.99
N GLU A 186 -29.08 5.69 -17.53
CA GLU A 186 -27.91 5.44 -18.40
C GLU A 186 -27.44 3.98 -18.34
N CYS A 187 -27.84 3.27 -17.29
CA CYS A 187 -27.37 1.94 -16.97
C CYS A 187 -28.55 0.98 -16.86
N GLU A 188 -28.53 -0.09 -17.67
CA GLU A 188 -29.43 -1.22 -17.49
C GLU A 188 -29.27 -1.83 -16.09
N ALA A 189 -30.36 -2.33 -15.50
CA ALA A 189 -30.36 -2.92 -14.16
C ALA A 189 -29.46 -4.17 -14.04
N SER A 190 -29.27 -4.90 -15.14
CA SER A 190 -28.37 -6.05 -15.20
C SER A 190 -27.79 -6.23 -16.59
N LYS A 191 -26.54 -6.68 -16.67
CA LYS A 191 -25.91 -7.11 -17.92
C LYS A 191 -25.72 -8.62 -17.92
N THR A 192 -26.14 -9.26 -19.01
CA THR A 192 -25.93 -10.70 -19.24
C THR A 192 -24.79 -10.90 -20.22
N ILE A 193 -23.82 -11.72 -19.83
CA ILE A 193 -22.74 -12.15 -20.71
C ILE A 193 -22.92 -13.64 -20.98
N THR A 194 -22.97 -14.01 -22.25
CA THR A 194 -22.99 -15.41 -22.71
C THR A 194 -21.60 -15.81 -23.17
N LYS A 195 -21.12 -16.97 -22.72
CA LYS A 195 -19.86 -17.56 -23.18
C LYS A 195 -20.03 -19.05 -23.46
N PRO A 196 -19.27 -19.63 -24.40
CA PRO A 196 -19.24 -21.07 -24.58
C PRO A 196 -18.77 -21.77 -23.31
N CYS A 197 -19.20 -23.01 -23.12
CA CYS A 197 -18.72 -23.82 -22.02
C CYS A 197 -17.22 -24.11 -22.19
N ARG A 198 -16.50 -24.27 -21.08
CA ARG A 198 -15.07 -24.62 -21.15
C ARG A 198 -14.99 -26.08 -21.60
N ALA A 199 -14.52 -26.33 -22.82
CA ALA A 199 -14.09 -27.67 -23.22
C ALA A 199 -12.99 -28.13 -22.25
N ALA A 200 -13.11 -29.33 -21.70
CA ALA A 200 -12.25 -29.86 -20.64
C ALA A 200 -10.78 -30.12 -21.05
N GLY A 201 -10.28 -29.61 -22.19
CA GLY A 201 -9.07 -30.13 -22.83
C GLY A 201 -7.97 -29.14 -23.22
N ARG A 202 -8.02 -27.84 -22.88
CA ARG A 202 -6.94 -26.90 -23.26
C ARG A 202 -6.47 -26.03 -22.09
N GLY A 203 -5.96 -26.69 -21.05
CA GLY A 203 -5.04 -26.10 -20.08
C GLY A 203 -3.60 -26.24 -20.61
N GLY A 204 -2.85 -25.15 -20.65
CA GLY A 204 -1.52 -25.09 -21.26
C GLY A 204 -0.54 -26.14 -20.69
N GLY A 205 0.01 -26.96 -21.58
CA GLY A 205 1.05 -27.93 -21.24
C GLY A 205 2.37 -27.26 -20.91
N ARG A 206 2.82 -27.38 -19.66
CA ARG A 206 4.25 -27.39 -19.32
C ARG A 206 4.71 -28.83 -19.49
N LYS A 207 5.34 -29.16 -20.64
CA LYS A 207 5.99 -30.46 -20.86
C LYS A 207 7.15 -30.59 -19.86
N ASN A 208 7.07 -31.56 -18.96
CA ASN A 208 8.23 -32.03 -18.19
C ASN A 208 8.81 -33.23 -18.97
N LYS A 209 10.10 -33.18 -19.28
CA LYS A 209 10.83 -34.20 -20.05
C LYS A 209 11.47 -35.18 -19.06
N GLN A 210 10.96 -36.40 -19.01
CA GLN A 210 11.61 -37.62 -18.51
C GLN A 210 11.48 -38.58 -19.71
N GLY A 211 12.53 -39.08 -20.35
CA GLY A 211 13.65 -39.83 -19.78
C GLY A 211 13.40 -41.27 -20.23
N GLU A 212 13.73 -41.57 -21.48
CA GLU A 212 13.48 -42.84 -22.17
C GLU A 212 14.80 -43.62 -22.17
N GLU A 213 14.83 -44.71 -21.42
CA GLU A 213 15.87 -45.75 -21.46
C GLU A 213 15.28 -46.88 -22.31
N ASP A 214 15.80 -47.04 -23.53
CA ASP A 214 15.51 -48.15 -24.43
C ASP A 214 16.20 -49.41 -23.89
N ALA A 215 15.43 -50.51 -23.79
CA ALA A 215 15.94 -51.85 -23.53
C ALA A 215 15.99 -52.62 -24.85
N ASP A 216 17.16 -53.18 -25.14
CA ASP A 216 17.50 -54.06 -26.26
C ASP A 216 16.66 -55.37 -26.30
N GLU A 217 16.30 -55.80 -27.51
CA GLU A 217 16.04 -57.21 -27.88
C GLU A 217 16.90 -57.55 -29.10
N ASP A 218 17.87 -58.45 -28.93
CA ASP A 218 18.20 -59.56 -29.86
C ASP A 218 18.96 -60.66 -29.08
#